data_AF-A0AAJ0LZ78-F1
#
_entry.id   AF-A0AAJ0LZ78-F1
#
_cell.length_a   1.000
_cell.length_b   1.000
_cell.length_c   1.000
_cell.angle_alpha   90.00
_cell.angle_beta   90.00
_cell.angle_gamma   90.00
#
_symmetry.space_group_name_H-M   'P 1'
#
loop_
_entity.id
_entity.type
_entity.pdbx_description
1 polymer ?
#
loop_
_entity_poly.entity_id
_entity_poly.type
_entity_poly.pdbx_seq_one_letter_code
_entity_poly.pdbx_strand_id
1 'polypeptide(L)'
;MSSQSTLAGTLEGAEKTHHPQVVFPAGNPDFRAARNRCARACREFNQTPDDADPEERAQKWLDIVRPDRDRSEDCLLAVTHDQTFTNPALKAKTPFVKPPVYIDYGIRLHVGGSTFINRNCVIMDTPVADVVIGEGCNIGTNCSIVGVTHPLRLDERLQRHSIGQPVTIGNNVWIGANVTIFLNMSLVHTYPTKCSVTQHSS
;
A
#
# COMPACT_ATOMS: atom_id res chain seq x y z
N MET A 1 -36.03 -0.12 25.94
CA MET A 1 -35.44 -0.38 24.60
C MET A 1 -34.10 0.33 24.59
N SER A 2 -33.00 -0.40 24.69
CA SER A 2 -31.66 0.19 24.79
C SER A 2 -31.26 0.79 23.45
N SER A 3 -30.78 2.03 23.49
CA SER A 3 -30.14 2.70 22.37
C SER A 3 -28.88 1.94 22.00
N GLN A 4 -28.84 1.33 20.81
CA GLN A 4 -27.60 0.84 20.23
C GLN A 4 -26.74 2.06 19.90
N SER A 5 -25.66 2.26 20.67
CA SER A 5 -24.61 3.20 20.31
C SER A 5 -23.92 2.71 19.04
N THR A 6 -24.04 3.48 17.97
CA THR A 6 -23.29 3.29 16.73
C THR A 6 -21.80 3.46 17.03
N LEU A 7 -21.05 2.35 17.05
CA LEU A 7 -19.59 2.35 17.15
C LEU A 7 -19.01 2.83 15.81
N ALA A 8 -18.78 4.14 15.68
CA ALA A 8 -17.85 4.66 14.69
C ALA A 8 -16.43 4.21 15.08
N GLY A 9 -15.90 3.17 14.43
CA GLY A 9 -14.51 2.76 14.63
C GLY A 9 -13.59 3.81 14.02
N THR A 10 -13.02 4.69 14.84
CA THR A 10 -11.88 5.53 14.43
C THR A 10 -10.62 4.66 14.56
N LEU A 11 -9.76 4.62 13.54
CA LEU A 11 -8.42 4.05 13.70
C LEU A 11 -7.71 4.86 14.79
N GLU A 12 -7.42 4.25 15.93
CA GLU A 12 -6.64 4.89 16.98
C GLU A 12 -5.27 5.28 16.40
N GLY A 13 -4.86 6.54 16.56
CA GLY A 13 -3.63 7.08 15.94
C GLY A 13 -3.76 7.53 14.48
N ALA A 14 -4.97 7.54 13.90
CA ALA A 14 -5.19 8.11 12.57
C ALA A 14 -5.53 9.60 12.61
N GLU A 15 -4.73 10.39 11.90
CA GLU A 15 -4.98 11.81 11.68
C GLU A 15 -5.34 12.06 10.22
N LYS A 16 -6.34 12.93 10.01
CA LYS A 16 -6.61 13.47 8.67
C LYS A 16 -5.65 14.62 8.43
N THR A 17 -4.79 14.49 7.43
CA THR A 17 -3.93 15.59 7.01
C THR A 17 -4.70 16.54 6.07
N HIS A 18 -4.19 17.74 5.81
CA HIS A 18 -4.76 18.62 4.78
C HIS A 18 -3.77 18.67 3.61
N HIS A 19 -3.88 17.69 2.72
CA HIS A 19 -3.15 17.71 1.46
C HIS A 19 -4.06 18.13 0.30
N PRO A 20 -3.56 18.95 -0.64
CA PRO A 20 -4.33 19.34 -1.81
C PRO A 20 -4.75 18.12 -2.61
N GLN A 21 -6.01 18.10 -3.03
CA GLN A 21 -6.54 17.12 -3.96
C GLN A 21 -5.94 17.37 -5.34
N VAL A 22 -5.36 16.33 -5.95
CA VAL A 22 -4.84 16.42 -7.30
C VAL A 22 -5.77 15.67 -8.26
N VAL A 23 -6.44 16.43 -9.12
CA VAL A 23 -7.35 15.88 -10.14
C VAL A 23 -6.52 15.43 -11.34
N PHE A 24 -6.80 14.24 -11.85
CA PHE A 24 -6.12 13.71 -13.03
C PHE A 24 -7.07 12.97 -13.99
N PRO A 25 -6.83 13.03 -15.30
CA PRO A 25 -7.63 12.32 -16.30
C PRO A 25 -7.35 10.81 -16.25
N ALA A 26 -8.27 10.03 -15.67
CA ALA A 26 -8.09 8.58 -15.54
C ALA A 26 -7.93 7.85 -16.88
N GLY A 27 -8.43 8.43 -17.97
CA GLY A 27 -8.33 7.89 -19.34
C GLY A 27 -7.04 8.24 -20.08
N ASN A 28 -6.10 8.98 -19.48
CA ASN A 28 -4.84 9.35 -20.12
C ASN A 28 -4.05 8.10 -20.58
N PRO A 29 -3.55 8.05 -21.84
CA PRO A 29 -2.83 6.89 -22.37
C PRO A 29 -1.58 6.49 -21.58
N ASP A 30 -0.81 7.45 -21.09
CA ASP A 30 0.41 7.20 -20.30
C ASP A 30 0.04 6.58 -18.95
N PHE A 31 -1.00 7.08 -18.29
CA PHE A 31 -1.51 6.49 -17.06
C PHE A 31 -2.08 5.08 -17.29
N ARG A 32 -2.70 4.83 -18.43
CA ARG A 32 -3.13 3.48 -18.81
C ARG A 32 -1.93 2.57 -19.05
N ALA A 33 -0.88 3.04 -19.73
CA ALA A 33 0.33 2.27 -19.95
C ALA A 33 1.04 1.92 -18.63
N ALA A 34 1.12 2.86 -17.70
CA ALA A 34 1.67 2.65 -16.36
C ALA A 34 0.90 1.59 -15.57
N ARG A 35 -0.44 1.64 -15.56
CA ARG A 35 -1.27 0.59 -14.92
C ARG A 35 -1.08 -0.77 -15.56
N ASN A 36 -1.07 -0.84 -16.89
CA ASN A 36 -0.85 -2.10 -17.59
C ASN A 36 0.53 -2.70 -17.29
N ARG A 37 1.57 -1.86 -17.15
CA ARG A 37 2.91 -2.28 -16.74
C ARG A 37 2.91 -2.82 -15.32
N CYS A 38 2.34 -2.07 -14.38
CA CYS A 38 2.22 -2.48 -12.97
C CYS A 38 1.46 -3.81 -12.83
N ALA A 39 0.33 -3.97 -13.52
CA ALA A 39 -0.46 -5.19 -13.50
C ALA A 39 0.32 -6.43 -14.02
N ARG A 40 1.22 -6.26 -14.99
CA ARG A 40 2.12 -7.34 -15.44
C ARG A 40 3.16 -7.68 -14.37
N ALA A 41 3.83 -6.68 -13.80
CA ALA A 41 4.81 -6.88 -12.74
C ALA A 41 4.17 -7.54 -11.49
N CYS A 42 2.98 -7.11 -11.08
CA CYS A 42 2.22 -7.76 -10.00
C CYS A 42 1.88 -9.22 -10.35
N ARG A 43 1.50 -9.52 -11.61
CA ARG A 43 1.24 -10.90 -12.02
C ARG A 43 2.49 -11.77 -11.89
N GLU A 44 3.63 -11.28 -12.37
CA GLU A 44 4.91 -11.99 -12.28
C GLU A 44 5.32 -12.22 -10.82
N PHE A 45 5.20 -11.21 -9.96
CA PHE A 45 5.44 -11.36 -8.52
C PHE A 45 4.48 -12.36 -7.87
N ASN A 46 3.19 -12.31 -8.21
CA ASN A 46 2.17 -13.18 -7.63
C ASN A 46 2.31 -14.65 -8.07
N GLN A 47 2.98 -14.91 -9.19
CA GLN A 47 3.28 -16.25 -9.68
C GLN A 47 4.57 -16.82 -9.08
N THR A 48 5.40 -16.00 -8.44
CA THR A 48 6.64 -16.46 -7.79
C THR A 48 6.32 -17.22 -6.48
N PRO A 49 6.82 -18.46 -6.32
CA PRO A 49 6.61 -19.26 -5.11
C PRO A 49 7.05 -18.57 -3.82
N ASP A 50 6.36 -18.87 -2.72
CA ASP A 50 6.63 -18.31 -1.39
C ASP A 50 8.04 -18.63 -0.85
N ASP A 51 8.60 -19.74 -1.32
CA ASP A 51 9.92 -20.29 -1.00
C ASP A 51 10.97 -20.05 -2.09
N ALA A 52 10.64 -19.24 -3.11
CA ALA A 52 11.61 -18.78 -4.10
C ALA A 52 12.73 -17.97 -3.44
N ASP A 53 13.83 -17.81 -4.17
CA ASP A 53 15.00 -17.08 -3.70
C ASP A 53 14.61 -15.65 -3.23
N PRO A 54 15.04 -15.20 -2.04
CA PRO A 54 14.70 -13.87 -1.53
C PRO A 54 15.10 -12.73 -2.46
N GLU A 55 16.22 -12.87 -3.17
CA GLU A 55 16.73 -11.90 -4.13
C GLU A 55 15.79 -11.80 -5.34
N GLU A 56 15.35 -12.94 -5.89
CA GLU A 56 14.38 -12.98 -6.99
C GLU A 56 13.08 -12.26 -6.60
N ARG A 57 12.56 -12.54 -5.40
CA ARG A 57 11.35 -11.90 -4.89
C ARG A 57 11.55 -10.40 -4.70
N ALA A 58 12.71 -9.98 -4.18
CA ALA A 58 13.03 -8.57 -3.98
C ALA A 58 13.15 -7.82 -5.32
N GLN A 59 13.79 -8.40 -6.32
CA GLN A 59 13.88 -7.83 -7.67
C GLN A 59 12.49 -7.69 -8.32
N LYS A 60 11.64 -8.71 -8.23
CA LYS A 60 10.27 -8.66 -8.76
C LYS A 60 9.40 -7.63 -8.03
N TRP A 61 9.60 -7.46 -6.73
CA TRP A 61 8.97 -6.36 -5.99
C TRP A 61 9.42 -5.00 -6.51
N LEU A 62 10.72 -4.81 -6.72
CA LEU A 62 11.25 -3.56 -7.27
C LEU A 62 10.78 -3.31 -8.71
N ASP A 63 10.53 -4.34 -9.51
CA ASP A 63 9.94 -4.19 -10.85
C ASP A 63 8.51 -3.60 -10.80
N ILE A 64 7.81 -3.74 -9.66
CA ILE A 64 6.53 -3.08 -9.42
C ILE A 64 6.73 -1.61 -9.05
N VAL A 65 7.54 -1.34 -8.02
CA VAL A 65 7.60 -0.02 -7.36
C VAL A 65 8.69 0.92 -7.89
N ARG A 66 9.67 0.38 -8.61
CA ARG A 66 10.80 1.11 -9.21
C ARG A 66 11.12 0.54 -10.59
N PRO A 67 10.19 0.64 -11.55
CA PRO A 67 10.32 0.03 -12.87
C PRO A 67 11.47 0.60 -13.70
N ASP A 68 11.84 1.87 -13.47
CA ASP A 68 12.85 2.59 -14.26
C ASP A 68 14.23 2.65 -13.55
N ARG A 69 14.44 1.83 -12.52
CA ARG A 69 15.72 1.80 -11.77
C ARG A 69 16.85 1.19 -12.59
N ASP A 70 18.08 1.56 -12.25
CA ASP A 70 19.26 0.81 -12.69
C ASP A 70 19.36 -0.51 -11.91
N ARG A 71 19.13 -1.63 -12.62
CA ARG A 71 19.18 -2.97 -12.03
C ARG A 71 20.60 -3.38 -11.62
N SER A 72 21.64 -2.75 -12.16
CA SER A 72 23.03 -3.04 -11.75
C SER A 72 23.35 -2.55 -10.34
N GLU A 73 22.54 -1.64 -9.81
CA GLU A 73 22.65 -1.10 -8.45
C GLU A 73 21.80 -1.87 -7.41
N ASP A 74 21.11 -2.94 -7.83
CA ASP A 74 20.34 -3.82 -6.94
C ASP A 74 21.32 -4.58 -6.00
N CYS A 75 21.83 -3.91 -4.97
CA CYS A 75 22.53 -4.53 -3.84
C CYS A 75 21.51 -4.80 -2.73
N LEU A 76 20.65 -5.78 -3.00
CA LEU A 76 19.59 -6.16 -2.08
C LEU A 76 20.24 -7.08 -1.05
N LEU A 77 20.28 -6.65 0.21
CA LEU A 77 20.55 -7.57 1.32
C LEU A 77 19.27 -8.38 1.55
N ALA A 78 18.84 -9.13 0.53
CA ALA A 78 17.59 -9.85 0.56
C ALA A 78 17.74 -11.02 1.54
N VAL A 79 16.93 -10.97 2.58
CA VAL A 79 16.79 -12.01 3.60
C VAL A 79 15.35 -12.48 3.59
N THR A 80 15.06 -13.61 4.21
CA THR A 80 13.69 -14.00 4.50
C THR A 80 13.19 -13.29 5.75
N HIS A 81 11.87 -13.16 5.89
CA HIS A 81 11.26 -12.69 7.12
C HIS A 81 11.68 -13.56 8.32
N ASP A 82 11.76 -14.88 8.13
CA ASP A 82 12.16 -15.84 9.17
C ASP A 82 13.61 -15.64 9.64
N GLN A 83 14.52 -15.28 8.73
CA GLN A 83 15.90 -14.92 9.09
C GLN A 83 15.95 -13.68 9.98
N THR A 84 15.06 -12.71 9.80
CA THR A 84 15.01 -11.52 10.68
C THR A 84 14.47 -11.82 12.08
N PHE A 85 13.65 -12.87 12.26
CA PHE A 85 13.25 -13.33 13.59
C PHE A 85 14.38 -14.01 14.35
N THR A 86 15.24 -14.75 13.65
CA THR A 86 16.37 -15.45 14.27
C THR A 86 17.56 -14.53 14.51
N ASN A 87 17.71 -13.46 13.72
CA ASN A 87 18.72 -12.44 13.92
C ASN A 87 18.13 -11.03 13.76
N PRO A 88 17.75 -10.36 14.87
CA PRO A 88 17.19 -9.01 14.85
C PRO A 88 18.13 -7.91 14.32
N ALA A 89 19.43 -8.20 14.17
CA ALA A 89 20.37 -7.26 13.55
C ALA A 89 20.25 -7.24 12.02
N LEU A 90 19.64 -8.26 11.40
CA LEU A 90 19.35 -8.27 9.97
C LEU A 90 18.20 -7.33 9.65
N LYS A 91 18.44 -6.36 8.77
CA LYS A 91 17.42 -5.48 8.20
C LYS A 91 17.38 -5.65 6.69
N ALA A 92 16.23 -6.09 6.17
CA ALA A 92 16.01 -6.15 4.74
C ALA A 92 15.85 -4.73 4.19
N LYS A 93 16.41 -4.46 3.01
CA LYS A 93 16.21 -3.18 2.31
C LYS A 93 14.85 -3.09 1.60
N THR A 94 14.18 -4.23 1.44
CA THR A 94 12.88 -4.38 0.78
C THR A 94 11.85 -4.96 1.75
N PRO A 95 10.54 -4.82 1.47
CA PRO A 95 9.50 -5.46 2.26
C PRO A 95 9.40 -6.97 2.01
N PHE A 96 8.83 -7.68 2.99
CA PHE A 96 8.40 -9.07 2.86
C PHE A 96 6.93 -9.09 2.44
N VAL A 97 6.66 -9.31 1.15
CA VAL A 97 5.29 -9.29 0.62
C VAL A 97 4.83 -10.71 0.31
N LYS A 98 3.66 -11.09 0.85
CA LYS A 98 3.03 -12.38 0.56
C LYS A 98 2.01 -12.23 -0.58
N PRO A 99 2.12 -13.03 -1.65
CA PRO A 99 1.19 -12.99 -2.76
C PRO A 99 -0.19 -13.59 -2.38
N PRO A 100 -1.27 -13.16 -3.06
CA PRO A 100 -1.26 -12.13 -4.10
C PRO A 100 -1.25 -10.71 -3.51
N VAL A 101 -0.64 -9.77 -4.24
CA VAL A 101 -0.74 -8.33 -4.03
C VAL A 101 -1.26 -7.66 -5.30
N TYR A 102 -2.06 -6.60 -5.14
CA TYR A 102 -2.64 -5.83 -6.24
C TYR A 102 -2.28 -4.36 -6.10
N ILE A 103 -1.62 -3.80 -7.11
CA ILE A 103 -1.13 -2.41 -7.11
C ILE A 103 -1.51 -1.76 -8.44
N ASP A 104 -2.04 -0.53 -8.40
CA ASP A 104 -2.50 0.16 -9.61
C ASP A 104 -1.34 0.69 -10.45
N TYR A 105 -0.45 1.50 -9.87
CA TYR A 105 0.62 2.19 -10.60
C TYR A 105 2.02 1.86 -10.11
N GLY A 106 2.26 1.65 -8.82
CA GLY A 106 3.56 1.35 -8.21
C GLY A 106 4.59 2.50 -8.23
N ILE A 107 4.48 3.46 -9.15
CA ILE A 107 5.50 4.51 -9.41
C ILE A 107 5.60 5.57 -8.30
N ARG A 108 4.59 5.68 -7.44
CA ARG A 108 4.56 6.59 -6.28
C ARG A 108 4.25 5.85 -4.98
N LEU A 109 4.48 4.54 -4.99
CA LEU A 109 4.36 3.67 -3.84
C LEU A 109 5.74 3.50 -3.20
N HIS A 110 5.87 3.92 -1.95
CA HIS A 110 7.07 3.77 -1.16
C HIS A 110 6.79 2.83 0.00
N VAL A 111 7.53 1.73 0.09
CA VAL A 111 7.42 0.78 1.21
C VAL A 111 8.81 0.58 1.80
N GLY A 112 8.93 0.86 3.10
CA GLY A 112 10.17 0.71 3.84
C GLY A 112 10.65 -0.74 3.96
N GLY A 113 11.95 -0.89 4.21
CA GLY A 113 12.58 -2.19 4.44
C GLY A 113 12.01 -2.90 5.67
N SER A 114 12.09 -4.23 5.67
CA SER A 114 11.59 -5.10 6.73
C SER A 114 10.08 -4.97 7.04
N THR A 115 9.31 -4.24 6.24
CA THR A 115 7.85 -4.21 6.36
C THR A 115 7.25 -5.51 5.84
N PHE A 116 6.39 -6.13 6.64
CA PHE A 116 5.67 -7.34 6.28
C PHE A 116 4.27 -6.99 5.73
N ILE A 117 3.95 -7.45 4.53
CA ILE A 117 2.63 -7.30 3.90
C ILE A 117 2.04 -8.69 3.66
N ASN A 118 0.93 -8.98 4.32
CA ASN A 118 0.27 -10.27 4.22
C ASN A 118 -0.62 -10.37 2.96
N ARG A 119 -1.13 -11.58 2.71
CA ARG A 119 -1.82 -11.96 1.47
C ARG A 119 -3.04 -11.09 1.18
N ASN A 120 -3.36 -10.99 -0.11
CA ASN A 120 -4.52 -10.29 -0.65
C ASN A 120 -4.54 -8.79 -0.31
N CYS A 121 -3.36 -8.17 -0.19
CA CYS A 121 -3.29 -6.72 0.01
C CYS A 121 -3.56 -5.99 -1.31
N VAL A 122 -4.40 -4.96 -1.26
CA VAL A 122 -4.71 -4.08 -2.39
C VAL A 122 -4.18 -2.69 -2.08
N ILE A 123 -3.39 -2.11 -2.98
CA ILE A 123 -2.87 -0.74 -2.87
C ILE A 123 -3.27 0.02 -4.13
N MET A 124 -4.26 0.89 -4.00
CA MET A 124 -4.71 1.76 -5.08
C MET A 124 -3.94 3.08 -5.00
N ASP A 125 -2.69 3.07 -5.45
CA ASP A 125 -1.87 4.28 -5.57
C ASP A 125 -2.24 5.09 -6.82
N THR A 126 -1.63 6.27 -7.01
CA THR A 126 -1.96 7.18 -8.11
C THR A 126 -0.70 7.72 -8.78
N PRO A 127 -0.78 8.22 -10.02
CA PRO A 127 0.37 8.87 -10.65
C PRO A 127 0.64 10.28 -10.09
N VAL A 128 -0.24 10.82 -9.22
CA VAL A 128 -0.23 12.22 -8.81
C VAL A 128 -0.10 12.47 -7.30
N ALA A 129 -0.17 11.44 -6.47
CA ALA A 129 0.02 11.52 -5.02
C ALA A 129 0.70 10.25 -4.48
N ASP A 130 1.51 10.43 -3.44
CA ASP A 130 2.33 9.36 -2.87
C ASP A 130 1.55 8.48 -1.88
N VAL A 131 1.82 7.18 -1.92
CA VAL A 131 1.45 6.24 -0.86
C VAL A 131 2.74 5.79 -0.18
N VAL A 132 2.87 6.13 1.10
CA VAL A 132 4.09 5.86 1.88
C VAL A 132 3.74 4.91 3.02
N ILE A 133 4.48 3.79 3.10
CA ILE A 133 4.47 2.85 4.20
C ILE A 133 5.89 2.79 4.76
N GLY A 134 6.04 3.08 6.05
CA GLY A 134 7.32 3.11 6.74
C GLY A 134 8.01 1.75 6.84
N GLU A 135 9.12 1.73 7.56
CA GLU A 135 9.92 0.53 7.85
C GLU A 135 9.33 -0.28 9.01
N GLY A 136 9.52 -1.61 8.98
CA GLY A 136 9.15 -2.50 10.07
C GLY A 136 7.64 -2.59 10.36
N CYS A 137 6.79 -2.19 9.42
CA CYS A 137 5.35 -2.29 9.57
C CYS A 137 4.85 -3.73 9.42
N ASN A 138 3.68 -4.02 9.98
CA ASN A 138 2.99 -5.28 9.80
C ASN A 138 1.59 -5.01 9.23
N ILE A 139 1.33 -5.45 8.00
CA ILE A 139 0.04 -5.29 7.33
C ILE A 139 -0.66 -6.64 7.27
N GLY A 140 -1.81 -6.75 7.93
CA GLY A 140 -2.60 -7.97 7.99
C GLY A 140 -3.20 -8.39 6.64
N THR A 141 -3.76 -9.60 6.60
CA THR A 141 -4.38 -10.17 5.39
C THR A 141 -5.57 -9.33 4.93
N ASN A 142 -5.83 -9.28 3.62
CA ASN A 142 -6.98 -8.60 3.01
C ASN A 142 -7.06 -7.10 3.31
N CYS A 143 -5.94 -6.41 3.56
CA CYS A 143 -5.96 -4.96 3.76
C CYS A 143 -6.03 -4.20 2.44
N SER A 144 -6.70 -3.05 2.46
CA SER A 144 -6.78 -2.13 1.32
C SER A 144 -6.20 -0.77 1.70
N ILE A 145 -5.27 -0.24 0.92
CA ILE A 145 -4.70 1.10 1.07
C ILE A 145 -5.10 1.90 -0.18
N VAL A 146 -5.93 2.92 -0.01
CA VAL A 146 -6.64 3.54 -1.12
C VAL A 146 -6.27 5.03 -1.22
N GLY A 147 -5.38 5.39 -2.15
CA GLY A 147 -4.93 6.77 -2.40
C GLY A 147 -5.77 7.54 -3.43
N VAL A 148 -6.84 6.93 -3.95
CA VAL A 148 -7.66 7.46 -5.04
C VAL A 148 -9.14 7.54 -4.66
N THR A 149 -9.82 8.57 -5.16
CA THR A 149 -11.28 8.68 -5.13
C THR A 149 -11.80 9.37 -6.39
N HIS A 150 -13.11 9.57 -6.44
CA HIS A 150 -13.81 10.27 -7.50
C HIS A 150 -14.65 11.41 -6.92
N PRO A 151 -14.96 12.43 -7.74
CA PRO A 151 -15.93 13.43 -7.37
C PRO A 151 -17.25 12.80 -6.92
N LEU A 152 -17.82 13.32 -5.82
CA LEU A 152 -19.10 12.85 -5.29
C LEU A 152 -20.27 13.30 -6.16
N ARG A 153 -20.17 14.49 -6.75
CA ARG A 153 -21.22 15.04 -7.61
C ARG A 153 -21.21 14.34 -8.97
N LEU A 154 -22.41 14.04 -9.47
CA LEU A 154 -22.58 13.29 -10.72
C LEU A 154 -22.02 14.05 -11.94
N ASP A 155 -22.30 15.34 -12.03
CA ASP A 155 -21.83 16.23 -13.11
C ASP A 155 -20.30 16.23 -13.22
N GLU A 156 -19.60 16.28 -12.09
CA GLU A 156 -18.14 16.17 -12.03
C GLU A 156 -17.64 14.76 -12.36
N ARG A 157 -18.30 13.71 -11.83
CA ARG A 157 -17.93 12.32 -12.08
C ARG A 157 -18.07 11.93 -13.56
N LEU A 158 -19.04 12.51 -14.29
CA LEU A 158 -19.21 12.29 -15.72
C LEU A 158 -18.06 12.84 -16.57
N GLN A 159 -17.23 13.74 -16.01
CA GLN A 159 -15.98 14.19 -16.65
C GLN A 159 -14.87 13.11 -16.60
N ARG A 160 -15.10 12.01 -15.86
CA ARG A 160 -14.21 10.84 -15.76
C ARG A 160 -12.81 11.16 -15.24
N HIS A 161 -12.73 12.13 -14.35
CA HIS A 161 -11.54 12.42 -13.57
C HIS A 161 -11.46 11.55 -12.32
N SER A 162 -10.24 11.32 -11.87
CA SER A 162 -9.90 10.75 -10.57
C SER A 162 -9.23 11.82 -9.72
N ILE A 163 -9.31 11.65 -8.40
CA ILE A 163 -8.69 12.52 -7.42
C ILE A 163 -7.68 11.69 -6.64
N GLY A 164 -6.41 12.09 -6.66
CA GLY A 164 -5.37 11.50 -5.83
C GLY A 164 -5.12 12.35 -4.58
N GLN A 165 -4.94 11.68 -3.45
CA GLN A 165 -4.43 12.27 -2.21
C GLN A 165 -3.47 11.29 -1.52
N PRO A 166 -2.47 11.80 -0.78
CA PRO A 166 -1.47 10.93 -0.20
C PRO A 166 -2.03 10.06 0.92
N VAL A 167 -1.37 8.93 1.15
CA VAL A 167 -1.55 8.09 2.35
C VAL A 167 -0.20 7.92 3.00
N THR A 168 -0.11 8.07 4.32
CA THR A 168 1.14 7.90 5.05
C THR A 168 0.94 6.97 6.24
N ILE A 169 1.70 5.88 6.25
CA ILE A 169 1.80 4.96 7.38
C ILE A 169 3.24 5.08 7.88
N GLY A 170 3.43 5.51 9.13
CA GLY A 170 4.74 5.67 9.75
C GLY A 170 5.46 4.35 9.99
N ASN A 171 6.61 4.39 10.66
CA ASN A 171 7.40 3.20 10.96
C ASN A 171 6.77 2.36 12.08
N ASN A 172 6.99 1.05 12.05
CA ASN A 172 6.60 0.09 13.09
C ASN A 172 5.09 0.05 13.39
N VAL A 173 4.25 0.38 12.40
CA VAL A 173 2.80 0.34 12.55
C VAL A 173 2.28 -1.08 12.32
N TRP A 174 1.36 -1.54 13.18
CA TRP A 174 0.62 -2.79 12.96
C TRP A 174 -0.82 -2.50 12.53
N ILE A 175 -1.20 -3.03 11.37
CA ILE A 175 -2.55 -2.98 10.81
C ILE A 175 -3.14 -4.38 10.82
N GLY A 176 -4.30 -4.53 11.46
CA GLY A 176 -5.04 -5.79 11.55
C GLY A 176 -5.56 -6.28 10.20
N ALA A 177 -6.06 -7.52 10.15
CA ALA A 177 -6.63 -8.07 8.91
C ALA A 177 -7.94 -7.35 8.52
N ASN A 178 -8.21 -7.25 7.21
CA ASN A 178 -9.40 -6.62 6.62
C ASN A 178 -9.56 -5.12 6.93
N VAL A 179 -8.44 -4.40 7.15
CA VAL A 179 -8.48 -2.94 7.33
C VAL A 179 -8.45 -2.23 6.00
N THR A 180 -9.28 -1.20 5.85
CA THR A 180 -9.15 -0.22 4.78
C THR A 180 -8.59 1.09 5.32
N ILE A 181 -7.50 1.57 4.73
CA ILE A 181 -6.93 2.90 4.98
C ILE A 181 -7.25 3.75 3.77
N PHE A 182 -8.01 4.82 3.99
CA PHE A 182 -8.43 5.71 2.93
C PHE A 182 -7.45 6.86 2.76
N LEU A 183 -7.51 7.49 1.59
CA LEU A 183 -6.71 8.65 1.22
C LEU A 183 -6.80 9.76 2.26
N ASN A 184 -5.74 10.57 2.35
CA ASN A 184 -5.62 11.68 3.28
C ASN A 184 -5.60 11.26 4.77
N MET A 185 -5.28 9.99 5.04
CA MET A 185 -5.00 9.47 6.38
C MET A 185 -3.50 9.36 6.61
N SER A 186 -3.07 9.78 7.80
CA SER A 186 -1.74 9.53 8.35
C SER A 186 -1.85 8.67 9.60
N LEU A 187 -1.17 7.53 9.63
CA LEU A 187 -1.04 6.66 10.80
C LEU A 187 0.36 6.82 11.40
N VAL A 188 0.46 7.36 12.61
CA VAL A 188 1.73 7.51 13.32
C VAL A 188 1.69 6.70 14.60
N HIS A 189 2.64 5.78 14.75
CA HIS A 189 2.93 5.01 15.97
C HIS A 189 1.71 4.46 16.74
N THR A 190 1.19 3.30 16.30
CA THR A 190 0.21 2.53 17.06
C THR A 190 0.88 1.36 17.77
N TYR A 191 0.89 1.40 19.11
CA TYR A 191 0.99 0.20 19.98
C TYR A 191 -0.10 -0.82 19.55
N PRO A 192 -0.03 -2.12 19.90
CA PRO A 192 -0.70 -3.19 19.16
C PRO A 192 -2.22 -3.13 19.30
N THR A 193 -2.87 -2.27 18.52
CA THR A 193 -4.31 -2.22 18.39
C THR A 193 -4.69 -2.98 17.14
N LYS A 194 -5.50 -4.03 17.32
CA LYS A 194 -6.27 -4.63 16.23
C LYS A 194 -7.21 -3.56 15.68
N CYS A 195 -6.72 -2.80 14.74
CA CYS A 195 -7.54 -1.89 13.97
C CYS A 195 -8.43 -2.71 13.03
N SER A 196 -9.72 -2.44 13.02
CA SER A 196 -10.67 -2.86 11.99
C SER A 196 -11.53 -1.64 11.68
N VAL A 197 -11.48 -1.12 10.46
CA VAL A 197 -12.38 -0.05 10.02
C VAL A 197 -13.07 -0.48 8.73
N THR A 198 -14.39 -0.61 8.85
CA THR A 198 -15.35 -0.59 7.75
C THR A 198 -16.00 0.79 7.76
N GLN A 199 -15.75 1.59 6.74
CA GLN A 199 -16.37 2.91 6.61
C GLN A 199 -17.80 2.76 6.06
N HIS A 200 -18.78 3.37 6.72
CA HIS A 200 -20.10 3.62 6.15
C HIS A 200 -20.15 5.09 5.67
N SER A 201 -20.57 5.29 4.43
CA SER A 201 -20.89 6.62 3.90
C SER A 201 -22.10 7.21 4.63
N SER A 202 -21.96 8.44 5.12
CA SER A 202 -23.07 9.28 5.61
C SER A 202 -23.94 9.75 4.47
#